data_AF-A0A7Y6ZV96-F1
#
_entry.id   AF-A0A7Y6ZV96-F1
#
_cell.length_a   1.000
_cell.length_b   1.000
_cell.length_c   1.000
_cell.angle_alpha   90.00
_cell.angle_beta   90.00
_cell.angle_gamma   90.00
#
_symmetry.space_group_name_H-M   'P 1'
#
loop_
_entity.id
_entity.type
_entity.pdbx_description
1 polymer ?
#
loop_
_entity_poly.entity_id
_entity_poly.type
_entity_poly.pdbx_seq_one_letter_code
_entity_poly.pdbx_strand_id
1 'polypeptide(L)' 'MRFKINFFARPIDADYRVHWESLLIECALGIVCAVMALYGWQTGMLLMAVPAAVVAFMCIGLVIYSLVSCIFGSSKT' A
#
# COMPACT_ATOMS: atom_id res chain seq x y z
N MET A 1 -42.01 -8.00 -20.16
CA MET A 1 -41.08 -9.05 -19.67
C MET A 1 -40.23 -8.44 -18.57
N ARG A 2 -40.23 -9.04 -17.37
CA ARG A 2 -39.47 -8.54 -16.21
C ARG A 2 -38.05 -9.06 -16.35
N PHE A 3 -37.12 -8.19 -16.75
CA PHE A 3 -35.71 -8.53 -16.85
C PHE A 3 -35.24 -9.05 -15.49
N LYS A 4 -34.97 -10.36 -15.42
CA LYS A 4 -34.40 -11.01 -14.24
C LYS A 4 -32.91 -10.70 -14.26
N ILE A 5 -32.53 -9.65 -13.54
CA ILE A 5 -31.14 -9.25 -13.34
C ILE A 5 -30.52 -10.36 -12.49
N ASN A 6 -29.72 -11.21 -13.12
CA ASN A 6 -28.98 -12.24 -12.43
C ASN A 6 -27.88 -11.57 -11.60
N PHE A 7 -28.16 -11.29 -10.33
CA PHE A 7 -27.14 -11.12 -9.30
C PHE A 7 -26.49 -12.48 -8.99
N PHE A 8 -25.92 -13.11 -10.02
CA PHE A 8 -24.82 -14.04 -9.80
C PHE A 8 -23.56 -13.21 -9.73
N ALA A 9 -23.42 -12.43 -8.66
CA ALA A 9 -22.09 -12.09 -8.19
C ALA A 9 -21.49 -13.43 -7.78
N ARG A 10 -20.78 -14.09 -8.71
CA ARG A 10 -19.73 -15.04 -8.37
C ARG A 10 -18.96 -14.35 -7.23
N PRO A 11 -18.83 -14.95 -6.03
CA PRO A 11 -18.00 -14.34 -5.01
C PRO A 11 -16.65 -14.17 -5.69
N ILE A 12 -16.29 -12.92 -5.99
CA ILE A 12 -14.90 -12.64 -6.29
C ILE A 12 -14.27 -12.96 -4.95
N ASP A 13 -13.37 -13.95 -4.91
CA ASP A 13 -12.54 -14.17 -3.74
C ASP A 13 -11.70 -12.89 -3.57
N ALA A 14 -12.30 -11.88 -2.95
CA ALA A 14 -11.74 -10.55 -2.73
C ALA A 14 -10.51 -10.62 -1.81
N ASP A 15 -10.34 -11.76 -1.17
CA ASP A 15 -9.31 -12.03 -0.17
C ASP A 15 -7.91 -12.19 -0.78
N TYR A 16 -7.78 -12.74 -1.99
CA TYR A 16 -6.48 -13.30 -2.39
C TYR A 16 -5.60 -12.38 -3.26
N ARG A 17 -6.17 -11.49 -4.08
CA ARG A 17 -5.37 -10.62 -4.97
C ARG A 17 -5.08 -9.23 -4.41
N VAL A 18 -5.99 -8.69 -3.60
CA VAL A 18 -5.93 -7.29 -3.15
C VAL A 18 -4.74 -7.06 -2.20
N HIS A 19 -4.36 -8.07 -1.41
CA HIS A 19 -3.29 -7.91 -0.41
C HIS A 19 -1.89 -7.71 -1.03
N TRP A 20 -1.54 -8.49 -2.06
CA TRP A 20 -0.24 -8.38 -2.72
C TRP A 20 -0.14 -7.14 -3.63
N GLU A 21 -1.22 -6.78 -4.32
CA GLU A 21 -1.28 -5.56 -5.13
C GLU A 21 -1.13 -4.32 -4.24
N SER A 22 -1.80 -4.31 -3.08
CA SER A 22 -1.70 -3.22 -2.10
C SER A 22 -0.29 -3.07 -1.53
N LEU A 23 0.37 -4.18 -1.19
CA LEU A 23 1.75 -4.16 -0.68
C LEU A 23 2.73 -3.59 -1.72
N LEU A 24 2.55 -3.96 -2.98
CA LEU A 24 3.42 -3.48 -4.07
C LEU A 24 3.23 -1.98 -4.34
N ILE A 25 2.00 -1.47 -4.24
CA ILE A 25 1.68 -0.04 -4.36
C ILE A 25 2.27 0.75 -3.19
N GLU A 26 2.13 0.27 -1.95
CA GLU A 26 2.69 0.93 -0.75
C GLU A 26 4.21 0.99 -0.79
N CYS A 27 4.87 -0.06 -1.30
CA CYS A 27 6.31 -0.09 -1.48
C CYS A 27 6.77 0.92 -2.54
N ALA A 28 6.07 1.00 -3.68
CA ALA A 28 6.36 1.99 -4.72
C ALA A 28 6.17 3.43 -4.22
N LEU A 29 5.08 3.70 -3.49
CA LEU A 29 4.80 5.01 -2.88
C LEU A 29 5.87 5.39 -1.86
N GLY A 30 6.29 4.45 -1.00
CA GLY A 30 7.36 4.68 -0.03
C GLY A 30 8.68 5.09 -0.67
N ILE A 31 9.08 4.42 -1.75
CA ILE A 31 10.32 4.75 -2.49
C ILE A 31 10.23 6.13 -3.13
N VAL A 32 9.12 6.45 -3.82
CA VAL A 32 8.93 7.76 -4.46
C VAL A 32 8.94 8.88 -3.41
N CYS A 33 8.24 8.71 -2.29
CA CYS A 33 8.22 9.69 -1.20
C CYS A 33 9.61 9.87 -0.55
N ALA A 34 10.39 8.79 -0.41
CA ALA A 34 11.75 8.88 0.12
C ALA A 34 12.69 9.67 -0.81
N VAL A 35 12.62 9.42 -2.13
CA VAL A 35 13.39 10.18 -3.13
C VAL A 35 12.99 11.65 -3.13
N MET A 36 11.69 11.94 -3.06
CA MET A 36 11.18 13.32 -3.02
C MET A 36 11.59 14.04 -1.72
N ALA A 37 11.67 13.35 -0.59
CA ALA A 37 12.17 13.90 0.65
C ALA A 37 13.67 14.26 0.58
N LEU A 38 14.50 13.38 0.01
CA LEU A 38 15.92 13.64 -0.20
C LEU A 38 16.15 14.81 -1.16
N TYR A 39 15.39 14.85 -2.26
CA TYR A 39 15.46 15.95 -3.23
C TYR A 39 14.98 17.28 -2.64
N GLY A 40 13.89 17.26 -1.86
CA GLY A 40 13.38 18.44 -1.15
C GLY A 40 14.38 19.00 -0.12
N TRP A 41 15.17 18.13 0.50
CA TRP A 41 16.24 18.54 1.42
C TRP A 41 17.39 19.24 0.68
N GLN A 42 17.81 18.72 -0.47
CA GLN A 42 18.89 19.33 -1.27
C GLN A 42 18.50 20.67 -1.90
N THR A 43 17.24 20.83 -2.29
CA THR A 43 16.73 22.04 -2.94
C THR A 43 16.32 23.15 -1.98
N GLY A 44 16.40 22.92 -0.65
CA GLY A 44 16.00 23.89 0.37
C GLY A 44 14.48 24.06 0.51
N MET A 45 13.68 23.21 -0.13
CA MET A 45 12.22 23.23 -0.06
C MET A 45 11.72 22.43 1.17
N LEU A 46 12.07 22.91 2.36
CA LEU A 46 11.82 22.20 3.63
C LEU A 46 10.32 21.90 3.86
N LEU A 47 9.45 22.81 3.45
CA LEU A 47 7.98 22.69 3.55
C LEU A 47 7.41 21.47 2.82
N MET A 48 8.06 21.02 1.74
CA MET A 48 7.65 19.85 0.96
C MET A 48 8.38 18.58 1.42
N ALA A 49 9.62 18.73 1.91
CA ALA A 49 10.45 17.61 2.36
C ALA A 49 9.91 16.96 3.64
N VAL A 50 9.45 17.76 4.60
CA VAL A 50 8.92 17.26 5.89
C VAL A 50 7.70 16.34 5.71
N PRO A 51 6.62 16.74 5.02
CA PRO A 51 5.47 15.84 4.83
C PRO A 51 5.84 14.61 3.99
N ALA A 52 6.72 14.75 2.99
CA ALA A 52 7.19 13.62 2.19
C ALA A 52 7.97 12.59 3.04
N ALA A 53 8.81 13.07 3.97
CA ALA A 53 9.55 12.20 4.88
C ALA A 53 8.64 11.45 5.86
N VAL A 54 7.61 12.13 6.39
CA VAL A 54 6.62 11.51 7.30
C VAL A 54 5.84 10.41 6.57
N VAL A 55 5.36 10.69 5.35
CA VAL A 55 4.62 9.71 4.55
C VAL A 55 5.52 8.52 4.19
N ALA A 56 6.78 8.76 3.81
CA ALA A 56 7.73 7.68 3.54
C ALA A 56 7.92 6.76 4.76
N PHE A 57 8.06 7.33 5.96
CA PHE A 57 8.18 6.56 7.20
C PHE A 57 6.93 5.70 7.48
N MET A 58 5.74 6.26 7.28
CA MET A 58 4.49 5.54 7.48
C MET A 58 4.31 4.40 6.47
N CYS A 59 4.62 4.64 5.19
CA CYS A 59 4.56 3.61 4.15
C CYS A 59 5.55 2.47 4.42
N ILE A 60 6.79 2.77 4.84
CA ILE A 60 7.76 1.73 5.20
C ILE A 60 7.28 0.94 6.42
N GLY A 61 6.69 1.61 7.41
CA GLY A 61 6.10 0.95 8.58
C GLY A 61 4.98 -0.03 8.21
N LEU A 62 4.07 0.38 7.32
CA LEU A 62 3.01 -0.51 6.82
C LEU A 62 3.56 -1.71 6.04
N VAL A 63 4.56 -1.51 5.19
CA VAL A 63 5.21 -2.62 4.45
C VAL A 63 5.85 -3.62 5.42
N ILE A 64 6.54 -3.15 6.46
CA ILE A 64 7.13 -4.01 7.50
C ILE A 64 6.02 -4.76 8.25
N TYR A 65 4.94 -4.08 8.63
CA TYR A 65 3.81 -4.71 9.31
C TYR A 65 3.18 -5.81 8.44
N SER A 66 2.94 -5.52 7.16
CA SER A 66 2.37 -6.47 6.19
C SER A 66 3.29 -7.67 5.95
N LEU A 67 4.61 -7.48 5.90
CA LEU A 67 5.58 -8.57 5.80
C LEU A 67 5.59 -9.44 7.06
N VAL A 68 5.57 -8.83 8.25
CA VAL A 68 5.53 -9.54 9.53
C VAL A 68 4.21 -10.31 9.67
N SER A 69 3.07 -9.72 9.32
CA SER A 69 1.78 -10.43 9.33
C SER A 69 1.72 -11.55 8.30
N CYS A 70 2.38 -11.42 7.15
CA CYS A 70 2.47 -12.49 6.15
C CYS A 70 3.34 -13.66 6.66
N ILE A 71 4.47 -13.38 7.29
CA ILE A 71 5.38 -14.40 7.83
C ILE A 71 4.80 -15.09 9.07
N PHE A 72 4.26 -14.33 10.03
CA PHE A 72 3.68 -14.88 11.27
C PHE A 72 2.24 -15.41 11.08
N GLY A 73 1.48 -14.86 10.14
CA GLY A 73 0.12 -15.30 9.80
C GLY A 73 0.08 -16.62 9.04
N SER A 74 1.17 -17.01 8.37
CA SER A 74 1.31 -18.30 7.67
C SER A 74 1.21 -19.54 8.58
N SER A 75 1.08 -19.38 9.90
CA SER A 75 0.87 -20.48 10.85
C SER A 75 -0.60 -20.85 11.10
N LYS A 76 -1.57 -20.20 10.43
CA LYS A 76 -2.98 -20.64 10.46
C LYS A 76 -3.54 -20.69 9.03
N THR A 77 -3.30 -21.86 8.44
CA THR A 77 -4.19 -22.65 7.54
C THR A 77 -5.09 -21.92 6.57
#